data_AF-F9NUF0-F1
#
_entry.id   AF-F9NUF0-F1
#
_cell.length_a   1.000
_cell.length_b   1.000
_cell.length_c   1.000
_cell.angle_alpha   90.00
_cell.angle_beta   90.00
_cell.angle_gamma   90.00
#
_symmetry.space_group_name_H-M   'P 1'
#
loop_
_entity.id
_entity.type
_entity.pdbx_description
1 polymer ?
#
loop_
_entity_poly.entity_id
_entity_poly.type
_entity_poly.pdbx_seq_one_letter_code
_entity_poly.pdbx_strand_id
1 'polypeptide(L)'
;MSTIVLTSVSGAPGVTTTAIGLGRVWPQSSLVVEDDTHHAMLAGYLRASQHAEPNLAAVANLTSTPTNAQTVWESIARPLPTDDPVGGLRRKGILGPPTPWSRAGIDPRWGFMLALWRQLEEA
;
A
#
# COMPACT_ATOMS: atom_id res chain seq x y z
N MET A 1 -5.38 -0.78 14.20
CA MET A 1 -5.62 -0.77 12.75
C MET A 1 -6.03 -2.17 12.30
N SER A 2 -7.07 -2.29 11.47
CA SER A 2 -7.48 -3.56 10.86
C SER A 2 -6.72 -3.82 9.55
N THR A 3 -6.11 -5.00 9.39
CA THR A 3 -5.51 -5.43 8.13
C THR A 3 -6.47 -6.35 7.39
N ILE A 4 -6.81 -6.02 6.14
CA ILE A 4 -7.68 -6.81 5.27
C ILE A 4 -6.85 -7.26 4.07
N VAL A 5 -6.77 -8.58 3.87
CA VAL A 5 -6.12 -9.16 2.69
C VAL A 5 -7.20 -9.50 1.67
N LEU A 6 -7.09 -8.91 0.48
CA LEU A 6 -7.93 -9.22 -0.66
C LEU A 6 -7.12 -10.03 -1.65
N THR A 7 -7.64 -11.19 -2.02
CA THR A 7 -7.01 -12.11 -2.98
C THR A 7 -8.07 -12.70 -3.89
N SER A 8 -7.68 -13.12 -5.08
CA SER A 8 -8.54 -13.77 -6.06
C SER A 8 -7.80 -14.93 -6.71
N VAL A 9 -8.54 -15.77 -7.44
CA VAL A 9 -7.90 -16.72 -8.36
C VAL A 9 -7.20 -15.96 -9.48
N SER A 10 -6.12 -16.54 -10.01
CA SER A 10 -5.35 -15.92 -11.10
C SER A 10 -6.24 -15.62 -12.31
N GLY A 11 -6.06 -14.43 -12.90
CA GLY A 11 -6.84 -13.96 -14.05
C GLY A 11 -8.26 -13.48 -13.72
N ALA A 12 -8.75 -13.62 -12.49
CA ALA A 12 -10.02 -13.01 -12.10
C ALA A 12 -9.90 -11.48 -12.06
N PRO A 13 -10.84 -10.75 -12.68
CA PRO A 13 -10.78 -9.29 -12.71
C PRO A 13 -11.19 -8.69 -11.36
N GLY A 14 -10.61 -7.55 -11.03
CA GLY A 14 -11.23 -6.60 -10.09
C GLY A 14 -10.79 -6.67 -8.63
N VAL A 15 -9.86 -7.56 -8.22
CA VAL A 15 -9.32 -7.55 -6.83
C VAL A 15 -8.66 -6.21 -6.49
N THR A 16 -7.82 -5.68 -7.38
CA THR A 16 -7.17 -4.38 -7.22
C THR A 16 -8.18 -3.24 -7.21
N THR A 17 -9.17 -3.27 -8.12
CA THR A 17 -10.26 -2.27 -8.15
C THR A 17 -11.06 -2.28 -6.86
N THR A 18 -11.36 -3.47 -6.34
CA THR A 18 -12.09 -3.64 -5.07
C THR A 18 -11.26 -3.11 -3.90
N ALA A 19 -9.97 -3.41 -3.83
CA ALA A 19 -9.07 -2.92 -2.79
C ALA A 19 -8.96 -1.38 -2.79
N ILE A 20 -8.81 -0.77 -3.96
CA ILE A 20 -8.75 0.69 -4.11
C ILE A 20 -10.10 1.32 -3.75
N GLY A 21 -11.20 0.78 -4.23
CA GLY A 21 -12.55 1.24 -3.91
C GLY A 21 -12.79 1.20 -2.40
N LEU A 22 -12.49 0.07 -1.75
CA LEU A 22 -12.62 -0.12 -0.31
C LEU A 22 -11.77 0.89 0.49
N GLY A 23 -10.50 1.09 0.10
CA GLY A 23 -9.64 2.09 0.74
C GLY A 23 -10.20 3.51 0.60
N ARG A 24 -10.72 3.87 -0.58
CA ARG A 24 -11.29 5.21 -0.81
C ARG A 24 -12.50 5.49 0.07
N VAL A 25 -13.38 4.51 0.27
CA VAL A 25 -14.60 4.67 1.07
C VAL A 25 -14.44 4.27 2.54
N TRP A 26 -13.24 3.87 2.97
CA TRP A 26 -13.00 3.50 4.35
C TRP A 26 -13.30 4.71 5.27
N PRO A 27 -13.98 4.50 6.41
CA PRO A 27 -14.43 5.60 7.27
C PRO A 27 -13.28 6.31 8.00
N GLN A 28 -12.09 5.72 8.02
CA GLN A 28 -10.87 6.27 8.64
C GLN A 28 -9.74 6.33 7.61
N SER A 29 -8.60 6.91 7.98
CA SER A 29 -7.37 6.87 7.16
C SER A 29 -7.05 5.43 6.74
N SER A 30 -6.70 5.24 5.48
CA SER A 30 -6.54 3.93 4.86
C SER A 30 -5.27 3.88 4.04
N LEU A 31 -4.59 2.74 4.11
CA LEU A 31 -3.42 2.43 3.32
C LEU A 31 -3.71 1.20 2.46
N VAL A 32 -3.76 1.36 1.14
CA VAL A 32 -3.93 0.26 0.18
C VAL A 32 -2.56 -0.25 -0.22
N VAL A 33 -2.25 -1.50 0.04
CA VAL A 33 -0.95 -2.10 -0.31
C VAL A 33 -1.13 -3.03 -1.49
N GLU A 34 -0.44 -2.76 -2.59
CA GLU A 34 -0.34 -3.70 -3.71
C GLU A 34 0.78 -4.70 -3.41
N ASP A 35 0.41 -5.95 -3.12
CA ASP A 35 1.36 -7.08 -3.02
C ASP A 35 1.18 -8.03 -4.22
N ASP A 36 1.23 -7.47 -5.42
CA ASP A 36 1.15 -8.20 -6.69
C ASP A 36 2.18 -7.64 -7.68
N THR A 37 2.69 -8.50 -8.55
CA THR A 37 3.67 -8.18 -9.60
C THR A 37 3.02 -7.64 -10.87
N HIS A 38 1.69 -7.61 -10.98
CA HIS A 38 0.98 -7.11 -12.17
C HIS A 38 0.85 -5.58 -12.22
N HIS A 39 1.14 -4.87 -11.11
CA HIS A 39 1.17 -3.40 -11.05
C HIS A 39 -0.11 -2.71 -11.56
N ALA A 40 -1.27 -3.32 -11.37
CA ALA A 40 -2.55 -2.81 -11.84
C ALA A 40 -2.90 -1.46 -11.18
N MET A 41 -2.44 -1.20 -9.96
CA MET A 41 -2.61 0.11 -9.31
C MET A 41 -1.82 1.20 -10.02
N LEU A 42 -0.52 0.98 -10.26
CA LEU A 42 0.33 1.97 -10.93
C LEU A 42 -0.06 2.17 -12.40
N ALA A 43 -0.10 1.08 -13.17
CA ALA A 43 -0.33 1.12 -14.61
C ALA A 43 -1.77 1.50 -14.96
N GLY A 44 -2.74 1.03 -14.17
CA GLY A 44 -4.16 1.26 -14.38
C GLY A 44 -4.68 2.48 -13.64
N TYR A 45 -4.89 2.33 -12.33
CA TYR A 45 -5.60 3.34 -11.53
C TYR A 45 -4.88 4.69 -11.47
N LEU A 46 -3.56 4.67 -11.25
CA LEU A 46 -2.71 5.87 -11.23
C LEU A 46 -2.27 6.29 -12.64
N ARG A 47 -2.64 5.56 -13.70
CA ARG A 47 -2.36 5.88 -15.10
C ARG A 47 -0.88 6.16 -15.39
N ALA A 48 0.02 5.44 -14.72
CA ALA A 48 1.47 5.66 -14.79
C ALA A 48 1.91 7.11 -14.51
N SER A 49 1.13 7.88 -13.74
CA SER A 49 1.43 9.27 -13.42
C SER A 49 2.42 9.44 -12.27
N GLN A 50 2.94 8.34 -11.73
CA GLN A 50 3.85 8.32 -10.59
C GLN A 50 5.03 7.38 -10.86
N HIS A 51 6.14 7.59 -10.17
CA HIS A 51 7.27 6.66 -10.21
C HIS A 51 6.95 5.38 -9.43
N ALA A 52 7.47 4.24 -9.90
CA ALA A 52 7.31 2.94 -9.27
C ALA A 52 8.05 2.79 -7.92
N GLU A 53 8.89 3.76 -7.56
CA GLU A 53 9.68 3.77 -6.32
C GLU A 53 9.44 5.06 -5.52
N PRO A 54 9.62 5.02 -4.18
CA PRO A 54 9.61 3.84 -3.31
C PRO A 54 8.32 2.99 -3.39
N ASN A 55 8.47 1.68 -3.17
CA ASN A 55 7.37 0.70 -3.14
C ASN A 55 7.42 -0.23 -1.90
N LEU A 56 6.70 -1.35 -1.93
CA LEU A 56 6.65 -2.31 -0.84
C LEU A 56 8.03 -2.84 -0.41
N ALA A 57 9.00 -2.94 -1.32
CA ALA A 57 10.36 -3.34 -0.97
C ALA A 57 11.04 -2.28 -0.08
N ALA A 58 10.75 -0.99 -0.28
CA ALA A 58 11.25 0.09 0.57
C ALA A 58 10.71 -0.04 2.00
N VAL A 59 9.43 -0.42 2.16
CA VAL A 59 8.84 -0.71 3.48
C VAL A 59 9.53 -1.90 4.14
N ALA A 60 9.72 -2.98 3.38
CA ALA A 60 10.42 -4.16 3.89
C ALA A 60 11.83 -3.82 4.36
N ASN A 61 12.49 -2.78 3.83
CA ASN A 61 13.81 -2.33 4.28
C ASN A 61 13.82 -1.46 5.55
N LEU A 62 12.66 -1.11 6.10
CA LEU A 62 12.56 -0.32 7.34
C LEU A 62 12.75 -1.19 8.60
N THR A 63 12.82 -0.51 9.76
CA THR A 63 12.68 -1.10 11.11
C THR A 63 11.34 -0.69 11.76
N SER A 64 10.84 -1.42 12.76
CA SER A 64 9.43 -1.35 13.22
C SER A 64 9.39 -0.39 14.38
N THR A 65 9.71 0.86 14.08
CA THR A 65 9.79 1.97 15.02
C THR A 65 8.73 3.01 14.68
N PRO A 66 8.23 3.78 15.66
CA PRO A 66 7.24 4.82 15.40
C PRO A 66 7.68 5.84 14.32
N THR A 67 8.96 6.21 14.30
CA THR A 67 9.52 7.10 13.27
C THR A 67 9.35 6.53 11.85
N ASN A 68 9.51 5.22 11.69
CA ASN A 68 9.37 4.58 10.39
C ASN A 68 7.90 4.45 9.96
N ALA A 69 6.95 4.39 10.90
CA ALA A 69 5.53 4.48 10.57
C ALA A 69 5.20 5.85 9.93
N GLN A 70 5.79 6.92 10.45
CA GLN A 70 5.67 8.24 9.84
C GLN A 70 6.32 8.30 8.45
N THR A 71 7.53 7.73 8.29
CA THR A 71 8.22 7.62 7.00
C THR A 71 7.37 6.91 5.95
N VAL A 72 6.64 5.86 6.34
CA VAL A 72 5.70 5.19 5.44
C VAL A 72 4.65 6.18 4.94
N TRP A 73 3.98 6.91 5.82
CA TRP A 73 2.95 7.86 5.43
C TRP A 73 3.49 9.01 4.58
N GLU A 74 4.65 9.55 4.91
CA GLU A 74 5.15 10.79 4.31
C GLU A 74 5.95 10.54 3.02
N SER A 75 6.76 9.49 2.99
CA SER A 75 7.79 9.31 1.96
C SER A 75 7.55 8.12 1.03
N ILE A 76 6.91 7.05 1.54
CA ILE A 76 6.68 5.82 0.75
C ILE A 76 5.28 5.82 0.13
N ALA A 77 4.26 6.03 0.94
CA ALA A 77 2.88 5.95 0.51
C ALA A 77 2.51 7.12 -0.43
N ARG A 78 1.71 6.80 -1.44
CA ARG A 78 1.29 7.73 -2.50
C ARG A 78 -0.16 8.13 -2.34
N PRO A 79 -0.52 9.41 -2.51
CA PRO A 79 -1.93 9.80 -2.54
C PRO A 79 -2.69 8.96 -3.56
N LEU A 80 -3.76 8.32 -3.12
CA LEU A 80 -4.76 7.81 -4.06
C LEU A 80 -5.59 9.03 -4.49
N PRO A 81 -5.79 9.27 -5.80
CA PRO A 81 -6.70 10.31 -6.24
C PRO A 81 -8.06 10.16 -5.53
N THR A 82 -8.51 11.22 -4.87
CA THR A 82 -9.81 11.26 -4.18
C THR A 82 -10.66 12.34 -4.82
N ASP A 83 -11.96 12.08 -4.97
CA ASP A 83 -12.91 13.10 -5.43
C ASP A 83 -13.32 14.05 -4.29
N ASP A 84 -12.95 13.75 -3.03
CA ASP A 84 -13.23 14.55 -1.84
C ASP A 84 -11.96 14.84 -1.01
N PRO A 85 -11.36 16.03 -1.15
CA PRO A 85 -10.17 16.44 -0.41
C PRO A 85 -10.45 16.96 1.01
N VAL A 86 -11.73 17.06 1.44
CA VAL A 86 -12.12 17.86 2.62
C VAL A 86 -11.94 17.11 3.94
N GLY A 87 -11.95 15.77 3.92
CA GLY A 87 -12.05 14.96 5.14
C GLY A 87 -10.80 14.86 6.03
N GLY A 88 -9.65 15.42 5.65
CA GLY A 88 -8.38 15.29 6.41
C GLY A 88 -7.83 13.86 6.56
N LEU A 89 -8.58 12.84 6.10
CA LEU A 89 -8.21 11.43 6.16
C LEU A 89 -7.11 11.12 5.13
N ARG A 90 -6.09 10.39 5.58
CA ARG A 90 -4.98 9.94 4.72
C ARG A 90 -5.45 8.74 3.91
N ARG A 91 -5.68 8.92 2.61
CA ARG A 91 -5.99 7.84 1.67
C ARG A 91 -4.81 7.64 0.73
N LYS A 92 -3.97 6.66 1.04
CA LYS A 92 -2.74 6.42 0.28
C LYS A 92 -2.60 4.97 -0.16
N GLY A 93 -1.76 4.76 -1.17
CA GLY A 93 -1.39 3.46 -1.70
C GLY A 93 0.11 3.22 -1.61
N ILE A 94 0.53 1.96 -1.41
CA ILE A 94 1.91 1.51 -1.56
C ILE A 94 1.95 0.60 -2.78
N LEU A 95 2.80 0.95 -3.73
CA LEU A 95 2.96 0.21 -4.98
C LEU A 95 3.63 -1.15 -4.71
N GLY A 96 3.33 -2.11 -5.58
CA GLY A 96 3.98 -3.42 -5.54
C GLY A 96 5.47 -3.37 -5.89
N PRO A 97 6.23 -4.41 -5.53
CA PRO A 97 7.65 -4.49 -5.82
C PRO A 97 7.91 -4.55 -7.34
N PRO A 98 8.98 -3.93 -7.85
CA PRO A 98 9.14 -3.65 -9.28
C PRO A 98 9.45 -4.89 -10.11
N THR A 99 9.84 -5.99 -9.44
CA THR A 99 10.15 -7.27 -10.08
C THR A 99 9.67 -8.42 -9.20
N PRO A 100 9.35 -9.60 -9.78
CA PRO A 100 9.03 -10.79 -9.00
C PRO A 100 10.15 -11.22 -8.04
N TRP A 101 11.41 -10.96 -8.38
CA TRP A 101 12.57 -11.37 -7.57
C TRP A 101 12.67 -10.64 -6.24
N SER A 102 12.12 -9.43 -6.15
CA SER A 102 12.07 -8.66 -4.90
C SER A 102 11.25 -9.35 -3.80
N ARG A 103 10.35 -10.29 -4.14
CA ARG A 103 9.58 -11.11 -3.17
C ARG A 103 10.49 -11.84 -2.18
N ALA A 104 11.64 -12.36 -2.62
CA ALA A 104 12.56 -13.08 -1.75
C ALA A 104 13.06 -12.23 -0.56
N GLY A 105 13.15 -10.91 -0.73
CA GLY A 105 13.51 -9.98 0.36
C GLY A 105 12.30 -9.50 1.19
N ILE A 106 11.09 -9.54 0.64
CA ILE A 106 9.86 -9.05 1.27
C ILE A 106 9.21 -10.14 2.12
N ASP A 107 9.08 -11.36 1.59
CA ASP A 107 8.35 -12.46 2.22
C ASP A 107 8.82 -12.76 3.66
N PRO A 108 10.14 -12.82 3.96
CA PRO A 108 10.61 -13.07 5.32
C PRO A 108 10.30 -11.92 6.29
N ARG A 109 9.94 -10.74 5.78
CA ARG A 109 9.72 -9.52 6.57
C ARG A 109 8.24 -9.21 6.82
N TRP A 110 7.32 -10.08 6.42
CA TRP A 110 5.89 -9.84 6.65
C TRP A 110 5.52 -9.67 8.12
N GLY A 111 6.05 -10.51 9.02
CA GLY A 111 5.76 -10.39 10.45
C GLY A 111 6.17 -9.03 11.03
N PHE A 112 7.29 -8.51 10.53
CA PHE A 112 7.77 -7.18 10.85
C PHE A 112 6.89 -6.07 10.27
N MET A 113 6.52 -6.15 8.99
CA MET A 113 5.69 -5.12 8.34
C MET A 113 4.30 -5.07 8.98
N LEU A 114 3.74 -6.21 9.40
CA LEU A 114 2.49 -6.25 10.16
C LEU A 114 2.59 -5.52 11.51
N ALA A 115 3.74 -5.57 12.18
CA ALA A 115 3.97 -4.79 13.39
C ALA A 115 4.07 -3.28 13.09
N LEU A 116 4.75 -2.91 12.00
CA LEU A 116 4.81 -1.53 11.52
C LEU A 116 3.41 -0.99 11.15
N TRP A 117 2.56 -1.78 10.49
CA TRP A 117 1.19 -1.40 10.15
C TRP A 117 0.32 -1.10 11.37
N ARG A 118 0.55 -1.80 12.48
CA ARG A 118 -0.16 -1.51 13.73
C ARG A 118 0.19 -0.12 14.28
N GLN A 119 1.43 0.34 14.06
CA GLN A 119 1.91 1.65 14.50
C GLN A 119 1.41 2.81 13.61
N LEU A 120 0.93 2.54 12.38
CA LEU A 120 0.42 3.58 11.49
C LEU A 120 -0.85 4.28 11.98
N GLU A 121 -1.55 3.69 12.95
CA GLU A 121 -2.72 4.32 13.58
C GLU A 121 -2.32 5.45 14.53
N GLU A 122 -1.11 5.39 15.08
CA GLU A 122 -0.61 6.32 16.11
C GLU A 122 0.27 7.45 15.51
N ALA A 123 0.62 7.36 14.22
CA ALA A 123 1.49 8.28 13.48
C ALA A 123 0.71 9.10 12.43
#